data_AF-A0A7X2NP34-F1
#
_entry.id   AF-A0A7X2NP34-F1
#
_cell.length_a   1.000
_cell.length_b   1.000
_cell.length_c   1.000
_cell.angle_alpha   90.00
_cell.angle_beta   90.00
_cell.angle_gamma   90.00
#
_symmetry.space_group_name_H-M   'P 1'
#
loop_
_entity.id
_entity.type
_entity.pdbx_description
1 polymer ?
#
loop_
_entity_poly.entity_id
_entity_poly.type
_entity_poly.pdbx_seq_one_letter_code
_entity_poly.pdbx_strand_id
1 'polypeptide(L)'
;MLEALQFHSACNVKQNDKAVYLNEIKRLKKKVNTILEINEELKAENRRLQQKEDPLFISQAEPLIKDMLHFLRALKHANQWMDSVYKTELTKDFFRIEKKELERILLGLNLKTPQKELFQCMSSLGVMKDADGRFLFHVMVQKKQYTVYLIRKSAIDMIIEDVGEE
;
A
#
# COMPACT_ATOMS: atom_id res chain seq x y z
N MET A 1 -39.67 -33.06 -60.37
CA MET A 1 -40.08 -33.41 -58.99
C MET A 1 -38.92 -33.29 -57.99
N LEU A 2 -37.70 -33.76 -58.32
CA LEU A 2 -36.50 -33.62 -57.47
C LEU A 2 -36.05 -32.16 -57.22
N GLU A 3 -36.14 -31.28 -58.23
CA GLU A 3 -35.72 -29.87 -58.08
C GLU A 3 -36.61 -29.07 -57.11
N ALA A 4 -37.92 -29.36 -57.06
CA ALA A 4 -38.85 -28.71 -56.14
C ALA A 4 -38.58 -29.07 -54.66
N LEU A 5 -38.15 -30.32 -54.41
CA LEU A 5 -37.76 -30.79 -53.08
C LEU A 5 -36.42 -30.19 -52.63
N GLN A 6 -35.44 -30.04 -53.53
CA GLN A 6 -34.19 -29.35 -53.24
C GLN A 6 -34.39 -27.86 -52.94
N PHE A 7 -35.28 -27.19 -53.69
CA PHE A 7 -35.62 -25.78 -53.43
C PHE A 7 -36.32 -25.58 -52.08
N HIS A 8 -37.28 -26.45 -51.72
CA HIS A 8 -37.94 -26.41 -50.42
C HIS A 8 -36.97 -26.68 -49.26
N SER A 9 -36.06 -27.65 -49.42
CA SER A 9 -35.02 -27.96 -48.42
C SER A 9 -34.07 -26.76 -48.21
N ALA A 10 -33.59 -26.14 -49.29
CA ALA A 10 -32.70 -24.98 -49.21
C ALA A 10 -33.38 -23.74 -48.58
N CYS A 11 -34.67 -23.51 -48.85
CA CYS A 11 -35.44 -22.45 -48.20
C CYS A 11 -35.64 -22.71 -46.70
N ASN A 12 -35.91 -23.96 -46.30
CA ASN A 12 -36.06 -24.33 -44.88
C ASN A 12 -34.75 -24.17 -44.09
N VAL A 13 -33.62 -24.56 -44.68
CA VAL A 13 -32.29 -24.39 -44.04
C VAL A 13 -31.97 -22.90 -43.84
N LYS A 14 -32.17 -22.06 -44.87
CA LYS A 14 -31.96 -20.61 -44.77
C LYS A 14 -32.88 -19.92 -43.76
N GLN A 15 -34.11 -20.42 -43.59
CA GLN A 15 -35.04 -19.91 -42.57
C GLN A 15 -34.62 -20.30 -41.15
N ASN A 16 -34.08 -21.51 -40.96
CA ASN A 16 -33.53 -21.94 -39.67
C ASN A 16 -32.28 -21.14 -39.27
N ASP A 17 -31.35 -20.91 -40.18
CA ASP A 17 -30.14 -20.13 -39.90
C ASP A 17 -30.50 -18.69 -39.50
N LYS A 18 -31.46 -18.08 -40.18
CA LYS A 18 -31.98 -16.75 -39.84
C LYS A 18 -32.55 -16.70 -38.42
N ALA A 19 -33.28 -17.73 -37.99
CA ALA A 19 -33.83 -17.81 -36.63
C ALA A 19 -32.73 -17.95 -35.57
N VAL A 20 -31.69 -18.74 -35.84
CA VAL A 20 -30.52 -18.89 -34.97
C VAL A 20 -29.80 -17.56 -34.80
N TYR A 21 -29.50 -16.84 -35.90
CA TYR A 21 -28.86 -15.53 -35.83
C TYR A 21 -29.70 -14.49 -35.09
N LEU A 22 -31.02 -14.48 -35.29
CA LEU A 22 -31.91 -13.56 -34.57
C LEU A 22 -31.92 -13.82 -33.06
N ASN A 23 -31.84 -15.09 -32.63
CA ASN A 23 -31.77 -15.43 -31.22
C ASN A 23 -30.43 -15.03 -30.59
N GLU A 24 -29.32 -15.24 -31.31
CA GLU A 24 -28.01 -14.81 -30.82
C GLU A 24 -27.91 -13.28 -30.76
N ILE A 25 -28.47 -12.55 -31.74
CA ILE A 25 -28.55 -11.08 -31.68
C ILE A 25 -29.34 -10.62 -30.45
N LYS A 26 -30.47 -11.27 -30.12
CA LYS A 26 -31.25 -10.94 -28.91
C LYS A 26 -30.45 -11.21 -27.64
N ARG A 27 -29.73 -12.34 -27.58
CA ARG A 27 -28.87 -12.71 -26.44
C ARG A 27 -27.73 -11.71 -26.26
N LEU A 28 -27.06 -11.33 -27.36
CA LEU A 28 -25.98 -10.34 -27.35
C LEU A 28 -26.48 -8.97 -26.93
N LYS A 29 -27.64 -8.52 -27.43
CA LYS A 29 -28.28 -7.28 -26.98
C LYS A 29 -28.53 -7.27 -25.47
N LYS A 30 -29.04 -8.38 -24.91
CA LYS A 30 -29.24 -8.51 -23.46
C LYS A 30 -27.92 -8.38 -22.70
N LYS A 31 -26.88 -9.08 -23.14
CA LYS A 31 -25.54 -8.99 -22.53
C LYS A 31 -24.96 -7.57 -22.58
N VAL A 32 -25.09 -6.89 -23.73
CA VAL A 32 -24.63 -5.51 -23.90
C VAL A 32 -25.34 -4.57 -22.93
N ASN A 33 -26.66 -4.69 -22.80
CA ASN A 33 -27.43 -3.85 -21.87
C ASN A 33 -26.99 -4.08 -20.41
N THR A 34 -26.80 -5.34 -20.00
CA THR A 34 -26.28 -5.65 -18.65
C THR A 34 -24.89 -5.08 -18.41
N ILE A 35 -24.00 -5.13 -19.41
CA ILE A 35 -22.66 -4.54 -19.27
C ILE A 35 -22.75 -3.01 -19.15
N LEU A 36 -23.65 -2.36 -19.89
CA LEU A 36 -23.87 -0.93 -19.79
C LEU A 36 -24.36 -0.52 -18.39
N GLU A 37 -25.31 -1.27 -17.83
CA GLU A 37 -25.82 -1.06 -16.46
C GLU A 37 -24.69 -1.17 -15.43
N ILE A 38 -23.91 -2.26 -15.46
CA ILE A 38 -22.77 -2.46 -14.56
C ILE A 38 -21.72 -1.35 -14.71
N ASN A 39 -21.46 -0.90 -15.94
CA ASN A 39 -20.48 0.15 -16.18
C ASN A 39 -20.93 1.50 -15.59
N GLU A 40 -22.22 1.83 -15.66
CA GLU A 40 -22.75 3.03 -15.02
C GLU A 40 -22.71 2.94 -13.49
N GLU A 41 -22.99 1.78 -12.91
CA GLU A 41 -22.81 1.52 -11.47
C GLU A 41 -21.34 1.69 -11.05
N LEU A 42 -20.39 1.11 -11.80
CA LEU A 42 -18.96 1.24 -11.53
C LEU A 42 -18.47 2.69 -11.65
N LYS A 43 -18.94 3.44 -12.65
CA LYS A 43 -18.62 4.88 -12.78
C LYS A 43 -19.16 5.68 -11.60
N ALA A 44 -20.37 5.37 -11.12
CA ALA A 44 -20.96 6.03 -9.97
C ALA A 44 -20.17 5.74 -8.69
N GLU A 45 -19.77 4.48 -8.48
CA GLU A 45 -18.97 4.08 -7.32
C GLU A 45 -17.56 4.69 -7.38
N ASN A 46 -16.93 4.74 -8.55
CA ASN A 46 -15.62 5.39 -8.71
C ASN A 46 -15.68 6.88 -8.39
N ARG A 47 -16.73 7.59 -8.86
CA ARG A 47 -16.97 8.99 -8.46
C ARG A 47 -17.15 9.14 -6.95
N ARG A 48 -17.87 8.21 -6.31
CA ARG A 48 -18.08 8.21 -4.85
C ARG A 48 -16.77 8.00 -4.08
N LEU A 49 -15.90 7.11 -4.56
CA LEU A 49 -14.59 6.86 -3.96
C LEU A 49 -13.65 8.06 -4.14
N GLN A 50 -13.62 8.67 -5.33
CA GLN A 50 -12.87 9.91 -5.58
C GLN A 50 -13.36 11.09 -4.72
N GLN A 51 -14.65 11.14 -4.36
CA GLN A 51 -15.18 12.13 -3.42
C GLN A 51 -14.83 11.82 -1.96
N LYS A 52 -14.50 10.56 -1.62
CA LYS A 52 -14.03 10.16 -0.29
C LYS A 52 -12.53 10.36 -0.10
N GLU A 53 -11.77 10.35 -1.18
CA GLU A 53 -10.38 10.79 -1.18
C GLU A 53 -10.37 12.31 -0.96
N ASP A 54 -10.27 12.72 0.30
CA ASP A 54 -10.12 14.13 0.65
C ASP A 54 -8.75 14.61 0.13
N PRO A 55 -8.69 15.43 -0.93
CA PRO A 55 -7.42 15.91 -1.48
C PRO A 55 -6.64 16.73 -0.45
N LEU A 56 -7.34 17.30 0.54
CA LEU A 56 -6.76 18.01 1.66
C LEU A 56 -6.01 17.06 2.60
N PHE A 57 -6.54 15.85 2.82
CA PHE A 57 -5.89 14.80 3.62
C PHE A 57 -4.63 14.28 2.92
N ILE A 58 -4.68 14.02 1.60
CA ILE A 58 -3.52 13.55 0.83
C ILE A 58 -2.42 14.62 0.80
N SER A 59 -2.80 15.89 0.55
CA SER A 59 -1.88 17.03 0.53
C SER A 59 -1.19 17.27 1.89
N GLN A 60 -1.87 17.02 3.00
CA GLN A 60 -1.30 17.15 4.34
C GLN A 60 -0.52 15.91 4.81
N ALA A 61 -0.88 14.72 4.35
CA ALA A 61 -0.21 13.47 4.72
C ALA A 61 1.09 13.23 3.92
N GLU A 62 1.18 13.73 2.68
CA GLU A 62 2.34 13.50 1.82
C GLU A 62 3.66 14.04 2.42
N PRO A 63 3.74 15.26 3.00
CA PRO A 63 4.95 15.73 3.68
C PRO A 63 5.36 14.84 4.86
N LEU A 64 4.40 14.40 5.67
CA LEU A 64 4.63 13.53 6.82
C LEU A 64 5.21 12.17 6.40
N ILE A 65 4.64 11.57 5.35
CA ILE A 65 5.12 10.30 4.80
C ILE A 65 6.53 10.46 4.21
N LYS A 66 6.80 11.55 3.48
CA LYS A 66 8.14 11.84 2.95
C LYS A 66 9.18 12.00 4.06
N ASP A 67 8.86 12.76 5.11
CA ASP A 67 9.75 12.95 6.27
C ASP A 67 10.00 11.62 7.00
N MET A 68 8.97 10.77 7.14
CA MET A 68 9.09 9.42 7.71
C MET A 68 10.02 8.53 6.88
N LEU A 69 9.84 8.47 5.55
CA LEU A 69 10.69 7.67 4.68
C LEU A 69 12.14 8.17 4.70
N HIS A 70 12.34 9.48 4.69
CA HIS A 70 13.68 10.09 4.81
C HIS A 70 14.35 9.71 6.13
N PHE A 71 13.62 9.78 7.24
CA PHE A 71 14.11 9.36 8.55
C PHE A 71 14.45 7.87 8.60
N LEU A 72 13.60 7.00 8.07
CA LEU A 72 13.86 5.55 8.03
C LEU A 72 15.06 5.19 7.16
N ARG A 73 15.27 5.88 6.03
CA ARG A 73 16.50 5.76 5.23
C ARG A 73 17.74 6.16 6.01
N ALA A 74 17.69 7.31 6.71
CA ALA A 74 18.81 7.76 7.53
C ALA A 74 19.14 6.76 8.66
N LEU A 75 18.13 6.19 9.31
CA LEU A 75 18.32 5.12 10.29
C LEU A 75 18.98 3.88 9.66
N LYS A 76 18.50 3.44 8.50
CA LYS A 76 19.06 2.30 7.76
C LYS A 76 20.52 2.51 7.42
N HIS A 77 20.88 3.68 6.88
CA HIS A 77 22.26 4.02 6.52
C HIS A 77 23.17 4.16 7.74
N ALA A 78 22.68 4.72 8.84
CA ALA A 78 23.45 4.82 10.07
C ALA A 78 23.80 3.43 10.62
N ASN A 79 22.88 2.46 10.51
CA ASN A 79 23.06 1.05 10.89
C ASN A 79 23.54 0.88 12.36
N GLN A 80 23.19 1.83 13.24
CA GLN A 80 23.65 1.89 14.64
C GLN A 80 22.66 1.20 15.60
N TRP A 81 22.31 -0.05 15.31
CA TRP A 81 21.46 -0.84 16.21
C TRP A 81 22.27 -1.35 17.40
N MET A 82 21.72 -1.26 18.61
CA MET A 82 22.38 -1.77 19.81
C MET A 82 22.73 -3.27 19.72
N ASP A 83 21.91 -4.05 19.00
CA ASP A 83 22.13 -5.48 18.76
C ASP A 83 23.48 -5.72 18.06
N SER A 84 23.78 -4.88 17.05
CA SER A 84 25.04 -4.91 16.30
C SER A 84 26.21 -4.41 17.17
N VAL A 85 26.03 -3.26 17.81
CA VAL A 85 27.09 -2.59 18.59
C VAL A 85 27.54 -3.41 19.81
N TYR A 86 26.58 -4.00 20.54
CA TYR A 86 26.86 -4.71 21.79
C TYR A 86 26.82 -6.24 21.67
N LYS A 87 26.65 -6.77 20.46
CA LYS A 87 26.52 -8.21 20.18
C LYS A 87 25.52 -8.90 21.11
N THR A 88 24.39 -8.26 21.35
CA THR A 88 23.33 -8.80 22.22
C THR A 88 22.40 -9.71 21.43
N GLU A 89 21.61 -10.54 22.11
CA GLU A 89 20.57 -11.34 21.45
C GLU A 89 19.68 -10.42 20.61
N LEU A 90 19.54 -10.77 19.33
CA LEU A 90 18.66 -10.09 18.39
C LEU A 90 17.24 -10.16 18.90
N THR A 91 16.63 -9.01 19.19
CA THR A 91 15.18 -8.96 19.40
C THR A 91 14.49 -9.37 18.11
N LYS A 92 13.57 -10.35 18.15
CA LYS A 92 13.00 -10.97 16.93
C LYS A 92 12.51 -9.93 15.91
N ASP A 93 11.71 -8.97 16.36
CA ASP A 93 10.96 -8.11 15.44
C ASP A 93 11.41 -6.64 15.42
N PHE A 94 12.28 -6.24 16.35
CA PHE A 94 12.65 -4.83 16.53
C PHE A 94 14.16 -4.62 16.54
N PHE A 95 14.62 -3.50 16.00
CA PHE A 95 15.91 -2.91 16.32
C PHE A 95 15.80 -2.03 17.55
N ARG A 96 16.78 -2.14 18.45
CA ARG A 96 16.97 -1.22 19.59
C ARG A 96 17.93 -0.11 19.19
N ILE A 97 17.51 1.14 19.36
CA ILE A 97 18.33 2.32 19.06
C ILE A 97 18.42 3.18 20.30
N GLU A 98 19.62 3.50 20.76
CA GLU A 98 19.79 4.36 21.93
C GLU A 98 19.16 5.73 21.67
N LYS A 99 18.48 6.28 22.69
CA LYS A 99 17.77 7.56 22.60
C LYS A 99 18.63 8.66 21.98
N LYS A 100 19.84 8.85 22.52
CA LYS A 100 20.77 9.90 22.07
C LYS A 100 21.14 9.75 20.60
N GLU A 101 21.27 8.51 20.14
CA GLU A 101 21.66 8.22 18.77
C GLU A 101 20.53 8.52 17.80
N LEU A 102 19.32 8.04 18.10
CA LEU A 102 18.15 8.32 17.28
C LEU A 102 17.86 9.83 17.22
N GLU A 103 17.88 10.51 18.37
CA GLU A 103 17.64 11.97 18.43
C GLU A 103 18.74 12.74 17.67
N ARG A 104 19.99 12.29 17.70
CA ARG A 104 21.08 12.87 16.90
C ARG A 104 20.83 12.73 15.40
N ILE A 105 20.42 11.55 14.94
CA ILE A 105 20.06 11.33 13.53
C ILE A 105 18.90 12.24 13.15
N LEU A 106 17.85 12.27 13.96
CA LEU A 106 16.67 13.09 13.72
C LEU A 106 17.00 14.59 13.64
N LEU A 107 17.84 15.11 14.55
CA LEU A 107 18.29 16.51 14.54
C LEU A 107 19.16 16.84 13.32
N GLY A 108 19.87 15.86 12.78
CA GLY A 108 20.62 16.01 11.53
C GLY A 108 19.74 16.12 10.29
N LEU A 109 18.47 15.72 10.40
CA LEU A 109 17.49 15.82 9.32
C LEU A 109 16.70 17.12 9.47
N ASN A 110 16.70 17.96 8.43
CA ASN A 110 15.89 19.17 8.40
C ASN A 110 14.42 18.84 8.06
N LEU A 111 13.77 18.03 8.89
CA LEU A 111 12.38 17.61 8.72
C LEU A 111 11.44 18.77 9.03
N LYS A 112 10.36 18.90 8.24
CA LYS A 112 9.32 19.92 8.49
C LYS A 112 8.33 19.45 9.54
N THR A 113 8.15 18.13 9.64
CA THR A 113 7.24 17.49 10.58
C THR A 113 7.79 17.55 12.02
N PRO A 114 7.00 17.98 13.01
CA PRO A 114 7.36 17.87 14.41
C PRO A 114 7.63 16.41 14.83
N GLN A 115 8.69 16.19 15.62
CA GLN A 115 9.09 14.85 16.08
C GLN A 115 7.94 14.04 16.69
N LYS A 116 7.08 14.70 17.48
CA LYS A 116 5.94 14.02 18.13
C LYS A 116 4.96 13.47 17.10
N GLU A 117 4.64 14.25 16.08
CA GLU A 117 3.72 13.85 14.99
C GLU A 117 4.33 12.74 14.14
N LEU A 118 5.63 12.85 13.85
CA LEU A 118 6.39 11.82 13.15
C LEU A 118 6.33 10.48 13.91
N PHE A 119 6.61 10.49 15.22
CA PHE A 119 6.59 9.28 16.04
C PHE A 119 5.19 8.69 16.19
N GLN A 120 4.17 9.54 16.34
CA GLN A 120 2.79 9.10 16.35
C GLN A 120 2.41 8.42 15.04
N CYS A 121 2.75 9.02 13.90
CA CYS A 121 2.52 8.42 12.58
C CYS A 121 3.22 7.08 12.44
N MET A 122 4.51 7.01 12.75
CA MET A 122 5.29 5.78 12.72
C MET A 122 4.70 4.70 13.62
N SER A 123 4.17 5.08 14.79
CA SER A 123 3.52 4.14 15.70
C SER A 123 2.19 3.63 15.15
N SER A 124 1.34 4.52 14.62
CA SER A 124 0.07 4.15 14.00
C SER A 124 0.25 3.24 12.78
N LEU A 125 1.38 3.37 12.07
CA LEU A 125 1.75 2.49 10.95
C LEU A 125 2.47 1.21 11.39
N GLY A 126 2.68 1.00 12.69
CA GLY A 126 3.37 -0.18 13.23
C GLY A 126 4.87 -0.23 12.94
N VAL A 127 5.47 0.91 12.55
CA VAL A 127 6.90 1.06 12.29
C VAL A 127 7.68 1.24 13.59
N MET A 128 7.14 2.01 14.54
CA MET A 128 7.71 2.22 15.87
C MET A 128 6.83 1.57 16.92
N LYS A 129 7.43 1.00 17.97
CA LYS A 129 6.66 0.52 19.12
C LYS A 129 6.33 1.68 20.05
N ASP A 130 5.09 1.75 20.51
CA ASP A 130 4.69 2.57 21.65
C ASP A 130 4.09 1.72 22.78
N ALA A 131 3.97 2.36 23.95
CA ALA A 131 3.23 1.85 25.09
C ALA A 131 2.46 3.03 25.72
N ASP A 132 1.18 3.15 25.37
CA ASP A 132 0.29 4.22 25.80
C ASP A 132 0.83 5.62 25.44
N GLY A 133 1.29 5.79 24.20
CA GLY A 133 1.87 7.06 23.73
C GLY A 133 3.28 7.35 24.24
N ARG A 134 3.94 6.38 24.89
CA ARG A 134 5.36 6.44 25.25
C ARG A 134 6.19 5.62 24.28
N PHE A 135 7.19 6.25 23.66
CA PHE A 135 8.06 5.65 22.64
C PHE A 135 9.42 5.16 23.18
N LEU A 136 9.73 5.51 24.44
CA LEU A 136 11.01 5.19 25.08
C LEU A 136 10.86 3.98 25.99
N PHE A 137 11.82 3.06 25.89
CA PHE A 137 11.88 1.84 26.68
C PHE A 137 13.21 1.77 27.42
N HIS A 138 13.20 1.20 28.62
CA HIS A 138 14.43 0.93 29.37
C HIS A 138 14.85 -0.52 29.15
N VAL A 139 16.11 -0.71 28.75
CA VAL A 139 16.67 -2.04 28.50
C VAL A 139 18.01 -2.18 29.21
N MET A 140 18.30 -3.39 29.70
CA MET A 140 19.59 -3.74 30.27
C MET A 140 20.45 -4.42 29.22
N VAL A 141 21.62 -3.86 28.94
CA VAL A 141 22.61 -4.41 28.00
C VAL A 141 23.96 -4.44 28.70
N GLN A 142 24.58 -5.61 28.79
CA GLN A 142 25.89 -5.80 29.43
C GLN A 142 25.97 -5.16 30.85
N LYS A 143 24.94 -5.35 31.67
CA LYS A 143 24.81 -4.79 33.03
C LYS A 143 24.70 -3.26 33.11
N LYS A 144 24.53 -2.55 31.99
CA LYS A 144 24.24 -1.13 31.93
C LYS A 144 22.82 -0.88 31.43
N GLN A 145 22.14 0.08 32.03
CA GLN A 145 20.80 0.50 31.63
C GLN A 145 20.89 1.51 30.49
N TYR A 146 20.08 1.29 29.45
CA TYR A 146 19.93 2.18 28.31
C TYR A 146 18.45 2.56 28.13
N THR A 147 18.23 3.76 27.60
CA THR A 147 16.91 4.20 27.16
C THR A 147 16.91 4.16 25.64
N VAL A 148 15.96 3.45 25.06
CA VAL A 148 15.95 3.11 23.63
C VAL A 148 14.60 3.37 22.97
N TYR A 149 14.66 3.59 21.67
CA TYR A 149 13.53 3.44 20.76
C TYR A 149 13.53 2.03 20.15
N LEU A 150 12.36 1.55 19.80
CA LEU A 150 12.15 0.24 19.17
C LEU A 150 11.53 0.44 17.79
N ILE A 151 12.33 0.15 16.75
CA ILE A 151 11.91 0.26 15.34
C ILE A 151 11.75 -1.13 14.76
N ARG A 152 10.64 -1.39 14.07
CA ARG A 152 10.34 -2.72 13.51
C ARG A 152 11.32 -3.04 12.38
N LYS A 153 11.96 -4.21 12.44
CA LYS A 153 12.97 -4.63 11.45
C LYS A 153 12.41 -4.64 10.03
N SER A 154 11.21 -5.22 9.88
CA SER A 154 10.52 -5.29 8.60
C SER A 154 10.30 -3.92 7.95
N ALA A 155 10.12 -2.86 8.74
CA ALA A 155 9.93 -1.52 8.21
C ALA A 155 11.22 -0.95 7.61
N ILE A 156 12.38 -1.27 8.19
CA ILE A 156 13.70 -0.89 7.66
C ILE A 156 14.06 -1.73 6.44
N ASP A 157 13.76 -3.03 6.46
CA ASP A 157 14.05 -3.95 5.35
C ASP A 157 13.26 -3.57 4.08
N MET A 158 12.04 -3.06 4.25
CA MET A 158 11.17 -2.57 3.17
C MET A 158 11.62 -1.24 2.56
N ILE A 159 12.53 -0.50 3.19
CA ILE A 159 13.06 0.74 2.61
C ILE A 159 13.96 0.35 1.44
N ILE A 160 13.45 0.53 0.23
CA ILE A 160 14.23 0.43 -1.00
C ILE A 160 15.20 1.61 -1.01
N GLU A 161 16.48 1.31 -1.14
CA GLU A 161 17.48 2.31 -1.47
C GLU A 161 17.20 2.71 -2.92
N ASP A 162 16.81 3.96 -3.15
CA ASP A 162 16.75 4.47 -4.52
C ASP A 162 18.17 4.32 -5.08
N VAL A 163 18.33 3.42 -6.05
CA VAL A 163 19.53 3.34 -6.87
C VAL A 163 19.61 4.70 -7.55
N GLY A 164 20.62 5.49 -7.16
CA GLY A 164 20.64 6.94 -7.36
C GLY A 164 20.21 7.41 -8.76
N GLU A 165 19.33 8.41 -8.78
CA GLU A 165 19.36 9.38 -9.85
C GLU A 165 20.45 10.40 -9.49
N GLU A 166 21.64 10.20 -10.10
CA GLU A 166 22.66 11.25 -10.27
C GLU A 166 22.13 12.37 -11.17
#